data_AF-A0A428T8G3-F1
#
_entry.id   AF-A0A428T8G3-F1
#
_cell.length_a   1.000
_cell.length_b   1.000
_cell.length_c   1.000
_cell.angle_alpha   90.00
_cell.angle_beta   90.00
_cell.angle_gamma   90.00
#
_symmetry.space_group_name_H-M   'P 1'
#
loop_
_entity.id
_entity.type
_entity.pdbx_description
1 polymer ?
#
loop_
_entity_poly.entity_id
_entity_poly.type
_entity_poly.pdbx_seq_one_letter_code
_entity_poly.pdbx_strand_id
1 'polypeptide(L)'
;MSPLDKFYAEANRWHNNELDAINPARGVEVWFMNNTDQELTWSDSGVDHGERSKLAPDTIAPWKWGRWILKSSGFQTGCEGWMTWTFSDGTKC
;
A
#
# COMPACT_ATOMS: atom_id res chain seq x y z
N MET A 1 12.99 -17.53 8.78
CA MET A 1 11.75 -16.79 8.50
C MET A 1 11.91 -16.14 7.14
N SER A 2 11.11 -16.56 6.17
CA SER A 2 11.15 -16.03 4.80
C SER A 2 10.75 -14.55 4.79
N PRO A 3 11.11 -13.76 3.76
CA PRO A 3 10.61 -12.41 3.59
C PRO A 3 9.08 -12.34 3.62
N LEU A 4 8.41 -13.35 3.04
CA LEU A 4 6.95 -13.48 3.03
C LEU A 4 6.37 -13.69 4.44
N ASP A 5 7.03 -14.51 5.27
CA ASP A 5 6.62 -14.71 6.66
C ASP A 5 6.73 -13.41 7.47
N LYS A 6 7.79 -12.62 7.25
CA LYS A 6 7.98 -11.31 7.90
C LYS A 6 6.91 -10.32 7.47
N PHE A 7 6.61 -10.27 6.17
CA PHE A 7 5.55 -9.45 5.61
C PHE A 7 4.20 -9.74 6.29
N TYR A 8 3.79 -11.02 6.34
CA TYR A 8 2.53 -11.39 6.98
C TYR A 8 2.54 -11.16 8.50
N ALA A 9 3.67 -11.38 9.17
CA ALA A 9 3.79 -11.10 10.61
C ALA A 9 3.59 -9.60 10.90
N GLU A 10 4.18 -8.71 10.10
CA GLU A 10 4.02 -7.26 10.24
C GLU A 10 2.61 -6.78 9.89
N ALA A 11 2.05 -7.26 8.77
CA ALA A 11 0.69 -6.91 8.35
C ALA A 11 -0.36 -7.38 9.37
N ASN A 12 -0.22 -8.60 9.91
CA ASN A 12 -1.14 -9.13 10.92
C ASN A 12 -1.01 -8.43 12.28
N ARG A 13 0.21 -8.02 12.68
CA ARG A 13 0.41 -7.23 13.90
C ARG A 13 -0.38 -5.92 13.85
N TRP A 14 -0.48 -5.32 12.66
CA TRP A 14 -1.19 -4.07 12.45
C TRP A 14 -2.71 -4.23 12.50
N HIS A 15 -3.25 -5.26 11.83
CA HIS A 15 -4.68 -5.57 11.87
C HIS A 15 -5.20 -5.72 13.31
N ASN A 16 -4.36 -6.24 14.20
CA ASN A 16 -4.74 -6.49 15.59
C ASN A 16 -4.60 -5.27 16.53
N ASN A 17 -3.90 -4.19 16.14
CA ASN A 17 -3.53 -3.11 17.07
C ASN A 17 -3.69 -1.66 16.57
N GLU A 18 -3.84 -1.39 15.27
CA GLU A 18 -3.74 -0.02 14.72
C GLU A 18 -4.83 0.35 13.69
N LEU A 19 -5.84 -0.51 13.50
CA LEU A 19 -7.08 -0.15 12.78
C LEU A 19 -7.82 1.03 13.44
N ASP A 20 -7.49 1.39 14.68
CA ASP A 20 -8.04 2.54 15.42
C ASP A 20 -7.45 3.90 14.99
N ALA A 21 -6.35 3.93 14.21
CA ALA A 21 -5.72 5.18 13.74
C ALA A 21 -6.36 5.75 12.45
N ILE A 22 -7.26 4.99 11.84
CA ILE A 22 -8.04 5.33 10.64
C ILE A 22 -9.48 4.93 10.97
N ASN A 23 -10.52 5.62 10.49
CA ASN A 23 -11.87 5.08 10.65
C ASN A 23 -11.96 3.76 9.86
N PRO A 24 -11.94 2.58 10.52
CA PRO A 24 -11.77 1.30 9.84
C PRO A 24 -12.98 0.98 8.96
N ALA A 25 -14.11 1.65 9.19
CA ALA A 25 -15.29 1.48 8.36
C ALA A 25 -15.09 2.01 6.93
N ARG A 26 -14.19 2.98 6.69
CA ARG A 26 -14.09 3.72 5.42
C ARG A 26 -12.65 4.12 5.07
N GLY A 27 -11.68 3.27 5.36
CA GLY A 27 -10.28 3.43 4.97
C GLY A 27 -9.71 2.12 4.42
N VAL A 28 -8.67 2.24 3.59
CA VAL A 28 -7.91 1.11 3.08
C VAL A 28 -6.44 1.37 3.38
N GLU A 29 -5.83 0.42 4.06
CA GLU A 29 -4.38 0.32 4.13
C GLU A 29 -3.90 -0.74 3.14
N VAL A 30 -2.89 -0.38 2.36
CA VAL A 30 -2.29 -1.29 1.40
C VAL A 30 -0.91 -1.70 1.87
N TRP A 31 -0.70 -3.02 1.88
CA TRP A 31 0.58 -3.65 2.06
C TRP A 31 0.94 -4.35 0.76
N PHE A 32 2.01 -3.91 0.11
CA PHE A 32 2.39 -4.43 -1.20
C PHE A 32 3.83 -4.94 -1.15
N MET A 33 3.97 -6.25 -1.30
CA MET A 33 5.26 -6.92 -1.34
C MET A 33 5.75 -7.06 -2.78
N ASN A 34 6.93 -6.52 -3.04
CA ASN A 34 7.70 -6.83 -4.23
C ASN A 34 8.36 -8.20 -4.04
N ASN A 35 7.69 -9.26 -4.48
CA ASN A 35 8.19 -10.63 -4.42
C ASN A 35 8.99 -11.01 -5.68
N THR A 36 9.74 -10.05 -6.21
CA THR A 36 10.57 -10.22 -7.41
C THR A 36 12.02 -9.84 -7.12
N ASP A 37 12.91 -10.16 -8.07
CA ASP A 37 14.33 -9.79 -8.03
C ASP A 37 14.61 -8.39 -8.61
N GLN A 38 13.59 -7.66 -9.05
CA GLN A 38 13.71 -6.32 -9.65
C GLN A 38 13.20 -5.25 -8.69
N GLU A 39 13.76 -4.03 -8.73
CA GLU A 39 13.18 -2.89 -8.03
C GLU A 39 11.88 -2.45 -8.73
N LEU A 40 10.88 -2.07 -7.94
CA LEU A 40 9.68 -1.41 -8.42
C LEU A 40 9.79 0.10 -8.15
N THR A 41 9.55 0.91 -9.16
CA THR A 41 9.45 2.37 -9.06
C THR A 41 8.00 2.78 -9.28
N TRP A 42 7.48 3.62 -8.39
CA TRP A 42 6.16 4.20 -8.56
C TRP A 42 6.15 5.09 -9.81
N SER A 43 5.21 4.85 -10.73
CA SER A 43 5.14 5.60 -11.99
C SER A 43 3.90 6.46 -12.15
N ASP A 44 2.77 6.06 -11.56
CA ASP A 44 1.54 6.84 -11.61
C ASP A 44 0.56 6.44 -10.49
N SER A 45 -0.36 7.33 -10.12
CA SER A 45 -1.45 7.01 -9.18
C SER A 45 -2.61 8.00 -9.24
N GLY A 46 -3.80 7.52 -8.95
CA GLY A 46 -5.02 8.33 -8.84
C GLY A 46 -5.80 8.04 -7.55
N VAL A 47 -6.59 9.01 -7.12
CA VAL A 47 -7.55 8.86 -6.02
C VAL A 47 -8.88 9.39 -6.54
N ASP A 48 -9.79 8.47 -6.83
CA ASP A 48 -11.12 8.80 -7.34
C ASP A 48 -12.05 9.20 -6.20
N HIS A 49 -11.88 8.57 -5.03
CA HIS A 49 -12.61 8.90 -3.80
C HIS A 49 -11.73 8.83 -2.55
N GLY A 50 -11.87 9.81 -1.65
CA GLY A 50 -11.12 9.90 -0.41
C GLY A 50 -9.83 10.72 -0.54
N GLU A 51 -8.92 10.55 0.42
CA GLU A 51 -7.64 11.24 0.48
C GLU A 51 -6.51 10.31 0.98
N ARG A 52 -5.27 10.59 0.54
CA ARG A 52 -4.08 9.86 1.00
C ARG A 52 -3.74 10.31 2.42
N SER A 53 -3.84 9.40 3.38
CA SER A 53 -3.43 9.66 4.77
C SER A 53 -1.96 9.32 5.01
N LYS A 54 -1.40 8.42 4.20
CA LYS A 54 0.03 8.08 4.17
C LYS A 54 0.42 7.81 2.72
N LEU A 55 1.50 8.41 2.26
CA LEU A 55 2.00 8.23 0.90
C LEU A 55 2.66 6.85 0.72
N ALA A 56 2.60 6.35 -0.51
CA ALA A 56 3.40 5.21 -0.95
C ALA A 56 4.88 5.59 -1.01
N PRO A 57 5.79 4.60 -0.84
CA PRO A 57 7.20 4.85 -1.09
C PRO A 57 7.44 5.07 -2.60
N ASP A 58 8.46 5.86 -2.95
CA ASP A 58 8.81 6.08 -4.37
C ASP A 58 9.37 4.82 -5.04
N THR A 59 10.04 3.95 -4.25
CA THR A 59 10.57 2.66 -4.72
C THR A 59 10.32 1.54 -3.71
N ILE A 60 10.26 0.30 -4.21
CA ILE A 60 10.22 -0.92 -3.40
C ILE A 60 11.31 -1.87 -3.92
N ALA A 61 12.37 -2.02 -3.14
CA ALA A 61 13.48 -2.92 -3.46
C ALA A 61 13.04 -4.40 -3.57
N PRO A 62 13.85 -5.26 -4.23
CA PRO A 62 13.60 -6.69 -4.30
C PRO A 62 13.33 -7.32 -2.94
N TRP A 63 12.29 -8.15 -2.86
CA TRP A 63 11.89 -8.88 -1.65
C TRP A 63 11.54 -7.99 -0.44
N LYS A 64 11.18 -6.73 -0.68
CA LYS A 64 10.69 -5.77 0.32
C LYS A 64 9.23 -5.42 0.09
N TRP A 65 8.64 -4.63 0.99
CA TRP A 65 7.26 -4.16 0.88
C TRP A 65 7.13 -2.68 1.15
N GLY A 66 6.13 -2.08 0.51
CA GLY A 66 5.65 -0.73 0.78
C GLY A 66 4.36 -0.77 1.59
N ARG A 67 4.05 0.36 2.26
CA ARG A 67 2.84 0.53 3.05
C ARG A 67 2.30 1.95 2.95
N TRP A 68 1.04 2.11 2.57
CA TRP A 68 0.36 3.40 2.46
C TRP A 68 -1.12 3.30 2.79
N ILE A 69 -1.76 4.45 2.98
CA ILE A 69 -3.12 4.55 3.53
C ILE A 69 -3.94 5.54 2.72
N LEU A 70 -5.14 5.10 2.32
CA LEU A 70 -6.22 5.95 1.84
C LEU A 70 -7.34 5.95 2.89
N LYS A 71 -7.96 7.11 3.10
CA LYS A 71 -9.13 7.25 3.98
C LYS A 71 -10.22 8.04 3.27
N SER A 72 -11.46 7.82 3.66
CA SER A 72 -12.58 8.64 3.20
C SER A 72 -12.39 10.11 3.59
N SER A 73 -12.78 11.01 2.69
CA SER A 73 -12.69 12.47 2.86
C SER A 73 -14.01 13.10 3.34
N GLY A 74 -15.03 12.31 3.67
CA GLY A 74 -16.34 12.85 4.01
C GLY A 74 -17.39 11.85 4.52
N PHE A 75 -18.60 12.36 4.70
CA PHE A 75 -19.76 11.59 5.16
C PHE A 75 -20.35 10.76 4.00
N GLN A 76 -20.60 9.47 4.25
CA GLN A 76 -21.15 8.51 3.29
C GLN A 76 -20.30 8.25 2.02
N THR A 77 -19.02 8.63 2.02
CA THR A 77 -18.07 8.26 0.95
C THR A 77 -17.17 7.09 1.37
N GLY A 78 -16.81 6.22 0.42
CA GLY A 78 -15.73 5.24 0.58
C GLY A 78 -14.36 5.84 0.26
N CYS A 79 -13.35 5.00 0.08
CA CYS A 79 -12.08 5.40 -0.52
C CYS A 79 -11.75 4.48 -1.71
N GLU A 80 -11.35 5.09 -2.82
CA GLU A 80 -11.03 4.42 -4.07
C GLU A 80 -9.84 5.12 -4.72
N GLY A 81 -8.93 4.32 -5.27
CA GLY A 81 -7.79 4.82 -6.00
C GLY A 81 -6.99 3.67 -6.59
N TRP A 82 -5.98 4.03 -7.35
CA TRP A 82 -5.13 3.10 -8.07
C TRP A 82 -3.69 3.58 -8.04
N MET A 83 -2.76 2.66 -8.24
CA MET A 83 -1.35 2.96 -8.35
C MET A 83 -0.69 2.01 -9.34
N THR A 84 0.19 2.55 -10.16
CA THR A 84 0.95 1.80 -11.15
C THR A 84 2.42 1.82 -10.76
N TRP A 85 3.05 0.66 -10.85
CA TRP A 85 4.47 0.50 -10.61
C TRP A 85 5.15 0.03 -11.89
N THR A 86 6.43 0.32 -12.01
CA THR A 86 7.24 -0.10 -13.14
C THR A 86 8.45 -0.86 -12.61
N PHE A 87 8.75 -2.01 -13.20
CA PHE A 87 10.00 -2.72 -13.00
C PHE A 87 11.18 -1.94 -13.57
N SER A 88 12.40 -2.25 -13.12
CA SER A 88 13.62 -1.65 -13.66
C SER A 88 13.81 -1.81 -15.17
N ASP A 89 13.18 -2.82 -15.78
CA ASP A 89 13.17 -3.05 -17.23
C ASP A 89 12.11 -2.24 -18.01
N GLY A 90 11.30 -1.43 -17.32
CA GLY A 90 10.23 -0.60 -17.91
C GLY A 90 8.87 -1.29 -18.01
N THR A 91 8.75 -2.56 -17.61
CA THR A 91 7.48 -3.29 -17.58
C THR A 91 6.59 -2.74 -16.47
N LYS A 92 5.31 -2.48 -16.76
CA LYS A 92 4.34 -2.01 -15.77
C LYS A 92 3.66 -3.17 -15.04
N CYS A 93 3.34 -2.99 -13.76
CA CYS A 93 2.50 -3.88 -12.97
C CYS A 93 1.40 -3.13 -12.22
#